data_AF-A0A8T0EIS7-F1
#
_entry.id   AF-A0A8T0EIS7-F1
#
_cell.length_a   1.000
_cell.length_b   1.000
_cell.length_c   1.000
_cell.angle_alpha   90.00
_cell.angle_beta   90.00
_cell.angle_gamma   90.00
#
_symmetry.space_group_name_H-M   'P 1'
#
loop_
_entity.id
_entity.type
_entity.pdbx_description
1 polymer ?
#
loop_
_entity_poly.entity_id
_entity_poly.type
_entity_poly.pdbx_seq_one_letter_code
_entity_poly.pdbx_strand_id
1 'polypeptide(L)'
;MAEAVFAHLVRERIIEKWLIDSAATSDYHTGENPDSRAQSVMESHSIHMNHRARPLTANDFRKDIKRQAPKNCKAKILLLGDYDPEGPCIIEDPYYGVGDEGFEKVYEQCMRCCKAFLDKES
;
A
#
# COMPACT_ATOMS: atom_id res chain seq x y z
N MET A 1 -0.75 4.16 -2.93
CA MET A 1 -1.77 3.44 -3.72
C MET A 1 -2.33 2.25 -2.94
N ALA A 2 -1.49 1.30 -2.50
CA ALA A 2 -1.92 0.12 -1.73
C ALA A 2 -2.86 0.43 -0.54
N GLU A 3 -2.54 1.42 0.31
CA GLU A 3 -3.40 1.84 1.42
C GLU A 3 -4.82 2.20 0.98
N ALA A 4 -4.93 3.07 -0.02
CA ALA A 4 -6.21 3.56 -0.52
C ALA A 4 -7.02 2.44 -1.21
N VAL A 5 -6.35 1.57 -1.97
CA VAL A 5 -6.96 0.37 -2.57
C VAL A 5 -7.52 -0.55 -1.48
N PHE A 6 -6.72 -0.89 -0.48
CA PHE A 6 -7.16 -1.80 0.59
C PHE A 6 -8.31 -1.18 1.40
N ALA A 7 -8.22 0.11 1.73
CA ALA A 7 -9.28 0.83 2.42
C ALA A 7 -10.58 0.90 1.60
N HIS A 8 -10.48 1.02 0.27
CA HIS A 8 -11.65 0.96 -0.61
C HIS A 8 -12.33 -0.41 -0.52
N LEU A 9 -11.59 -1.51 -0.72
CA LEU A 9 -12.12 -2.87 -0.66
C LEU A 9 -12.76 -3.22 0.71
N VAL A 10 -12.13 -2.78 1.80
CA VAL A 10 -12.65 -2.98 3.16
C VAL A 10 -13.98 -2.24 3.36
N ARG A 11 -14.13 -1.03 2.83
CA ARG A 11 -15.38 -0.27 2.87
C ARG A 11 -16.48 -0.90 2.02
N GLU A 12 -16.16 -1.36 0.82
CA GLU A 12 -17.12 -2.05 -0.05
C GLU A 12 -17.72 -3.31 0.60
N ARG A 13 -16.93 -4.00 1.43
CA ARG A 13 -17.36 -5.21 2.16
C ARG A 13 -17.92 -4.93 3.55
N ILE A 14 -17.93 -3.68 4.00
CA ILE A 14 -18.44 -3.26 5.32
C ILE A 14 -17.72 -3.99 6.46
N ILE A 15 -16.38 -4.09 6.37
CA ILE A 15 -15.55 -4.79 7.38
C ILE A 15 -14.88 -3.76 8.30
N GLU A 16 -15.44 -3.51 9.49
CA GLU A 16 -14.94 -2.48 10.41
C GLU A 16 -13.74 -2.92 11.27
N LYS A 17 -13.16 -4.10 11.01
CA LYS A 17 -12.08 -4.68 11.85
C LYS A 17 -10.68 -4.12 11.57
N TRP A 18 -10.51 -3.34 10.50
CA TRP A 18 -9.20 -2.95 10.00
C TRP A 18 -8.84 -1.50 10.33
N LEU A 19 -7.62 -1.31 10.84
CA LEU A 19 -6.93 -0.02 10.86
C LEU A 19 -5.86 -0.05 9.76
N ILE A 20 -5.95 0.88 8.82
CA ILE A 20 -5.18 0.88 7.57
C ILE A 20 -4.40 2.19 7.49
N ASP A 21 -3.12 2.12 7.13
CA ASP A 21 -2.19 3.25 7.07
C ASP A 21 -1.02 2.90 6.13
N SER A 22 -0.23 3.89 5.71
CA SER A 22 1.05 3.69 5.02
C SER A 22 2.18 4.52 5.63
N ALA A 23 3.42 4.18 5.29
CA ALA A 23 4.62 4.86 5.75
C ALA A 23 5.77 4.60 4.76
N ALA A 24 6.72 5.54 4.70
CA ALA A 24 7.92 5.43 3.90
C ALA A 24 9.11 4.94 4.72
N THR A 25 10.03 4.19 4.09
CA THR A 25 11.30 3.78 4.71
C THR A 25 12.33 4.91 4.77
N SER A 26 12.08 6.01 4.05
CA SER A 26 12.87 7.25 4.06
C SER A 26 11.99 8.43 4.46
N ASP A 27 12.61 9.56 4.80
CA ASP A 27 11.96 10.78 5.25
C ASP A 27 11.92 11.90 4.19
N TYR A 28 12.47 11.67 2.99
CA TYR A 28 12.61 12.67 1.92
C TYR A 28 11.33 13.41 1.57
N HIS A 29 10.19 12.71 1.56
CA HIS A 29 8.90 13.25 1.15
C HIS A 29 7.95 13.51 2.33
N THR A 30 8.48 13.62 3.56
CA THR A 30 7.63 13.76 4.76
C THR A 30 6.73 14.99 4.66
N GLY A 31 5.42 14.78 4.86
CA GLY A 31 4.37 15.80 4.81
C GLY A 31 3.78 16.03 3.42
N GLU A 32 4.42 15.53 2.37
CA GLU A 32 3.98 15.69 0.99
C GLU A 32 2.73 14.84 0.68
N ASN A 33 1.98 15.30 -0.31
CA ASN A 33 0.88 14.52 -0.88
C ASN A 33 1.44 13.38 -1.75
N PRO A 34 0.64 12.35 -2.08
CA PRO A 34 1.04 11.32 -3.02
C PRO A 34 1.41 11.91 -4.39
N ASP A 35 2.22 11.19 -5.18
CA ASP A 35 2.57 11.60 -6.55
C ASP A 35 1.29 11.91 -7.37
N SER A 36 1.28 13.01 -8.11
CA SER A 36 0.10 13.45 -8.87
C SER A 36 -0.33 12.44 -9.92
N ARG A 37 0.59 11.65 -10.48
CA ARG A 37 0.29 10.55 -11.43
C ARG A 37 -0.44 9.42 -10.72
N ALA A 38 0.02 9.06 -9.51
CA ALA A 38 -0.67 8.09 -8.68
C ALA A 38 -2.09 8.56 -8.31
N GLN A 39 -2.23 9.85 -7.96
CA GLN A 39 -3.55 10.44 -7.67
C GLN A 39 -4.47 10.38 -8.90
N SER A 40 -3.98 10.80 -10.07
CA SER A 40 -4.75 10.76 -11.33
C SER A 40 -5.24 9.36 -11.68
N VAL A 41 -4.38 8.35 -11.56
CA VAL A 41 -4.77 6.94 -11.77
C VAL A 41 -5.85 6.53 -10.78
N MET A 42 -5.65 6.81 -9.49
CA MET A 42 -6.61 6.39 -8.47
C MET A 42 -7.97 7.10 -8.62
N GLU A 43 -7.97 8.37 -9.03
CA GLU A 43 -9.18 9.15 -9.32
C GLU A 43 -9.94 8.59 -10.53
N SER A 44 -9.26 8.12 -11.57
CA SER A 44 -9.91 7.48 -12.73
C SER A 44 -10.69 6.22 -12.33
N HIS A 45 -10.24 5.54 -11.27
CA HIS A 45 -10.90 4.39 -10.64
C HIS A 45 -11.82 4.78 -9.47
N SER A 46 -12.12 6.07 -9.29
CA SER A 46 -12.98 6.59 -8.21
C SER A 46 -12.48 6.29 -6.78
N ILE A 47 -11.18 6.04 -6.62
CA ILE A 47 -10.54 5.82 -5.32
C ILE A 47 -9.76 7.06 -4.91
N HIS A 48 -10.17 7.67 -3.81
CA HIS A 48 -9.50 8.86 -3.30
C HIS A 48 -8.29 8.50 -2.45
N MET A 49 -7.15 9.13 -2.73
CA MET A 49 -5.95 9.05 -1.89
C MET A 49 -5.88 10.29 -0.99
N ASN A 50 -6.16 10.13 0.30
CA ASN A 50 -5.98 11.18 1.29
C ASN A 50 -4.98 10.74 2.35
N HIS A 51 -3.69 10.89 2.03
CA HIS A 51 -2.59 10.54 2.90
C HIS A 51 -1.50 11.61 2.81
N ARG A 52 -0.72 11.77 3.88
CA ARG A 52 0.51 12.57 3.87
C ARG A 52 1.67 11.68 4.19
N ALA A 53 2.66 11.65 3.31
CA ALA A 53 3.83 10.81 3.48
C ALA A 53 4.45 11.05 4.86
N ARG A 54 4.75 9.97 5.56
CA ARG A 54 5.39 9.99 6.86
C ARG A 54 6.45 8.89 6.92
N PRO A 55 7.56 9.09 7.63
CA PRO A 55 8.54 8.05 7.79
C PRO A 55 8.00 6.97 8.72
N LEU A 56 8.48 5.76 8.51
CA LEU A 56 8.27 4.64 9.42
C LEU A 56 9.00 4.93 10.74
N THR A 57 8.29 4.78 11.85
CA THR A 57 8.77 5.08 13.19
C THR A 57 8.86 3.81 14.04
N ALA A 58 9.62 3.84 15.15
CA ALA A 58 9.64 2.76 16.14
C ALA A 58 8.24 2.31 16.62
N ASN A 59 7.25 3.21 16.58
CA ASN A 59 5.87 2.88 16.91
C ASN A 59 5.19 2.03 15.83
N ASP A 60 5.53 2.26 14.57
CA ASP A 60 5.12 1.40 13.46
C ASP A 60 5.81 0.05 13.55
N PHE A 61 6.98 -0.05 14.19
CA PHE A 61 7.64 -1.32 14.49
C PHE A 61 7.11 -2.04 15.73
N ARG A 62 6.20 -1.43 16.52
CA ARG A 62 5.24 -2.25 17.28
C ARG A 62 4.26 -2.98 16.34
N LYS A 63 4.31 -2.66 15.03
CA LYS A 63 3.56 -3.20 13.89
C LYS A 63 4.42 -3.55 12.62
N ASP A 64 5.74 -3.76 12.77
CA ASP A 64 6.76 -4.38 11.85
C ASP A 64 7.30 -3.74 10.53
N ILE A 65 8.65 -3.80 10.30
CA ILE A 65 9.42 -4.02 9.03
C ILE A 65 10.85 -4.60 9.34
N LYS A 66 11.38 -5.50 8.48
CA LYS A 66 12.37 -6.58 8.79
C LYS A 66 13.85 -6.16 8.96
N ARG A 67 14.19 -4.87 8.89
CA ARG A 67 15.58 -4.39 9.05
C ARG A 67 15.84 -3.56 10.31
N GLN A 68 14.80 -3.08 10.99
CA GLN A 68 14.90 -2.27 12.22
C GLN A 68 14.08 -2.84 13.39
N ALA A 69 13.55 -4.07 13.25
CA ALA A 69 12.65 -4.67 14.23
C ALA A 69 13.37 -4.99 15.56
N PRO A 70 12.86 -4.53 16.73
CA PRO A 70 13.35 -4.95 18.05
C PRO A 70 13.13 -6.45 18.28
N LYS A 71 13.93 -7.06 19.19
CA LYS A 71 13.94 -8.52 19.47
C LYS A 71 12.59 -9.15 19.88
N ASN A 72 11.55 -8.38 20.22
CA ASN A 72 10.24 -8.86 20.71
C ASN A 72 9.05 -8.28 19.90
N CYS A 73 9.10 -8.31 18.57
CA CYS A 73 8.04 -7.79 17.70
C CYS A 73 6.88 -8.80 17.48
N LYS A 74 5.63 -8.31 17.33
CA LYS A 74 4.41 -9.12 17.17
C LYS A 74 3.79 -9.13 15.76
N ALA A 75 4.17 -8.21 14.89
CA ALA A 75 3.52 -8.11 13.60
C ALA A 75 4.14 -9.13 12.60
N LYS A 76 3.64 -9.13 11.37
CA LYS A 76 4.10 -10.05 10.33
C LYS A 76 4.46 -9.25 9.11
N ILE A 77 5.68 -9.45 8.63
CA ILE A 77 6.19 -8.75 7.45
C ILE A 77 6.03 -9.68 6.27
N LEU A 78 5.11 -9.27 5.42
CA LEU A 78 4.66 -9.96 4.23
C LEU A 78 4.93 -9.06 3.04
N LEU A 79 5.19 -9.66 1.88
CA LEU A 79 5.26 -8.92 0.65
C LEU A 79 3.87 -8.90 0.03
N LEU A 80 3.36 -7.72 -0.35
CA LEU A 80 2.00 -7.60 -0.87
C LEU A 80 1.80 -8.45 -2.13
N GLY A 81 2.81 -8.51 -3.01
CA GLY A 81 2.75 -9.33 -4.22
C GLY A 81 2.81 -10.84 -3.98
N ASP A 82 3.06 -11.33 -2.76
CA ASP A 82 2.85 -12.75 -2.42
C ASP A 82 1.37 -13.15 -2.53
N TYR A 83 0.47 -12.17 -2.61
CA TYR A 83 -0.96 -12.35 -2.75
C TYR A 83 -1.45 -12.10 -4.18
N ASP A 84 -0.59 -11.84 -5.17
CA ASP A 84 -1.01 -11.71 -6.56
C ASP A 84 -1.34 -13.10 -7.13
N PRO A 85 -2.59 -13.39 -7.54
CA PRO A 85 -2.95 -14.66 -8.15
C PRO A 85 -2.45 -14.83 -9.60
N GLU A 86 -2.08 -13.73 -10.27
CA GLU A 86 -1.87 -13.70 -11.72
C GLU A 86 -0.53 -13.08 -12.14
N GLY A 87 0.06 -12.24 -11.29
CA GLY A 87 1.21 -11.40 -11.63
C GLY A 87 2.52 -11.75 -10.94
N PRO A 88 3.59 -10.97 -11.23
CA PRO A 88 4.85 -11.11 -10.51
C PRO A 88 4.70 -10.65 -9.06
N CYS A 89 5.47 -11.28 -8.18
CA CYS A 89 5.52 -10.97 -6.75
C CYS A 89 6.05 -9.55 -6.45
N ILE A 90 6.80 -8.95 -7.38
CA ILE A 90 7.39 -7.62 -7.19
C ILE A 90 6.46 -6.56 -7.79
N ILE A 91 6.10 -5.58 -6.97
CA ILE A 91 5.47 -4.32 -7.39
C ILE A 91 6.62 -3.34 -7.69
N GLU A 92 6.85 -3.09 -8.97
CA GLU A 92 7.93 -2.23 -9.45
C GLU A 92 7.68 -0.75 -9.10
N ASP A 93 8.75 0.00 -8.86
CA ASP A 93 8.66 1.44 -8.62
C ASP A 93 8.33 2.18 -9.93
N PRO A 94 7.16 2.84 -10.04
CA PRO A 94 6.74 3.50 -11.27
C PRO A 94 7.40 4.88 -11.46
N TYR A 95 8.12 5.40 -10.46
CA TYR A 95 8.52 6.80 -10.39
C TYR A 95 9.37 7.27 -11.58
N TYR A 96 10.28 6.42 -12.04
CA TYR A 96 11.20 6.69 -13.15
C TYR A 96 10.60 6.37 -14.54
N GLY A 97 9.36 5.87 -14.59
CA GLY A 97 8.64 5.65 -15.84
C GLY A 97 8.16 6.96 -16.49
N VAL A 98 7.87 6.88 -17.79
CA VAL A 98 7.22 7.97 -18.53
C VAL A 98 5.70 7.83 -18.39
N GLY A 99 5.02 8.93 -18.09
CA GLY A 99 3.55 8.95 -17.98
C GLY A 99 3.03 8.25 -16.73
N ASP A 100 1.79 7.78 -16.81
CA ASP A 100 1.02 7.15 -15.73
C ASP A 100 0.87 5.62 -15.89
N GLU A 101 1.30 5.04 -17.01
CA GLU A 101 1.18 3.59 -17.27
C GLU A 101 1.80 2.71 -16.18
N GLY A 102 2.93 3.13 -15.61
CA GLY A 102 3.56 2.44 -14.49
C GLY A 102 2.68 2.46 -13.24
N PHE A 103 2.02 3.57 -12.98
CA PHE A 103 1.10 3.72 -11.85
C PHE A 103 -0.17 2.88 -12.07
N GLU A 104 -0.69 2.80 -13.29
CA GLU A 104 -1.83 1.93 -13.62
C GLU A 104 -1.50 0.46 -13.33
N LYS A 105 -0.31 -0.02 -13.73
CA LYS A 105 0.14 -1.38 -13.40
C LYS A 105 0.23 -1.62 -11.89
N VAL A 106 0.75 -0.65 -11.14
CA VAL A 106 0.80 -0.72 -9.68
C VAL A 106 -0.60 -0.76 -9.08
N TYR A 107 -1.55 0.02 -9.62
CA TYR A 107 -2.95 -0.03 -9.19
C TYR A 107 -3.55 -1.41 -9.40
N GLU A 108 -3.44 -1.98 -10.61
CA GLU A 108 -3.99 -3.29 -10.94
C GLU A 108 -3.41 -4.39 -10.05
N GLN A 109 -2.08 -4.38 -9.84
CA GLN A 109 -1.41 -5.29 -8.91
C GLN A 109 -1.91 -5.12 -7.48
N CYS A 110 -1.97 -3.88 -6.97
CA CYS A 110 -2.49 -3.61 -5.64
C CYS A 110 -3.92 -4.14 -5.49
N MET A 111 -4.77 -3.97 -6.51
CA MET A 111 -6.15 -4.42 -6.49
C MET A 111 -6.27 -5.94 -6.36
N ARG A 112 -5.55 -6.68 -7.21
CA ARG A 112 -5.55 -8.15 -7.15
C ARG A 112 -5.00 -8.66 -5.82
N CYS A 113 -3.85 -8.13 -5.38
CA CYS A 113 -3.20 -8.55 -4.14
C CYS A 113 -4.06 -8.25 -2.92
N CYS A 114 -4.59 -7.03 -2.82
CA CYS A 114 -5.40 -6.60 -1.67
C CYS A 114 -6.70 -7.40 -1.58
N LYS A 115 -7.31 -7.71 -2.72
CA LYS A 115 -8.52 -8.55 -2.78
C LYS A 115 -8.22 -9.96 -2.28
N ALA A 116 -7.18 -10.60 -2.79
CA ALA A 116 -6.78 -11.95 -2.37
C ALA A 116 -6.35 -12.02 -0.90
N PHE A 117 -5.62 -11.00 -0.42
CA PHE A 117 -5.29 -10.87 1.00
C PHE A 117 -6.55 -10.74 1.85
N LEU A 118 -7.47 -9.87 1.47
CA LEU A 118 -8.73 -9.68 2.19
C LEU A 118 -9.54 -10.96 2.22
N ASP A 119 -9.65 -11.69 1.09
CA ASP A 119 -10.38 -12.97 1.02
C ASP A 119 -9.80 -14.03 1.97
N LYS A 120 -8.47 -14.05 2.17
CA LYS A 120 -7.80 -15.01 3.04
C LYS A 120 -7.91 -14.67 4.53
N GLU A 121 -7.91 -13.38 4.87
CA GLU A 121 -7.89 -12.91 6.25
C GLU A 121 -9.26 -12.41 6.76
N SER A 122 -10.31 -12.48 5.92
CA SER A 122 -11.70 -12.16 6.29
C SER A 122 -12.29 -13.23 7.17
#